data_AF-A0A8T3NVB4-F1
#
_entry.id   AF-A0A8T3NVB4-F1
#
_cell.length_a   1.000
_cell.length_b   1.000
_cell.length_c   1.000
_cell.angle_alpha   90.00
_cell.angle_beta   90.00
_cell.angle_gamma   90.00
#
_symmetry.space_group_name_H-M   'P 1'
#
loop_
_entity.id
_entity.type
_entity.pdbx_description
1 polymer ?
#
loop_
_entity_poly.entity_id
_entity_poly.type
_entity_poly.pdbx_seq_one_letter_code
_entity_poly.pdbx_strand_id
1 'polypeptide(L)' 'MAENAAWLVMGMFTSAANALWSQDTPITDLDACGLSAPSVIRMKLFTLDHRFVLRTSGRLSG' A
#
# COMPACT_ATOMS: atom_id res chain seq x y z
N MET A 1 -0.03 -0.02 32.81
CA MET A 1 -0.40 -1.15 31.94
C MET A 1 0.04 -0.76 30.55
N ALA A 2 1.01 -1.47 29.95
CA ALA A 2 1.59 -1.08 28.67
C ALA A 2 0.52 -1.12 27.58
N GLU A 3 0.42 -0.05 26.79
CA GLU A 3 -0.40 0.01 25.59
C GLU A 3 0.11 -1.07 24.62
N ASN A 4 -0.76 -2.00 24.21
CA ASN A 4 -0.37 -3.05 23.27
C ASN A 4 -0.05 -2.40 21.91
N ALA A 5 1.23 -2.35 21.54
CA ALA A 5 1.65 -1.91 20.23
C ALA A 5 1.17 -2.92 19.16
N ALA A 6 0.22 -2.50 18.31
CA ALA A 6 -0.19 -3.29 17.16
C ALA A 6 0.74 -3.03 15.97
N TRP A 7 1.42 -4.07 15.51
CA TRP A 7 2.28 -4.02 14.33
C TRP A 7 1.52 -4.53 13.11
N LEU A 8 1.63 -3.81 12.00
CA LEU A 8 1.02 -4.15 10.72
C LEU A 8 2.10 -4.63 9.76
N VAL A 9 1.82 -5.69 9.01
CA VAL A 9 2.60 -6.03 7.82
C VAL A 9 2.06 -5.20 6.66
N MET A 10 2.94 -4.47 5.98
CA MET A 10 2.58 -3.55 4.91
C MET A 10 3.39 -3.80 3.65
N GLY A 11 2.80 -3.49 2.50
CA GLY A 11 3.48 -3.42 1.21
C GLY A 11 3.51 -1.97 0.70
N MET A 12 4.51 -1.65 -0.10
CA MET A 12 4.59 -0.36 -0.78
C MET A 12 3.77 -0.41 -2.07
N PHE A 13 3.07 0.68 -2.39
CA PHE A 13 2.63 0.96 -3.76
C PHE A 13 3.28 2.25 -4.24
N THR A 14 3.41 2.43 -5.54
CA THR A 14 3.99 3.62 -6.14
C THR A 14 3.37 3.91 -7.50
N SER A 15 3.55 5.12 -8.02
CA SER A 15 3.13 5.47 -9.37
C SER A 15 3.82 4.56 -10.40
N ALA A 16 3.05 4.11 -11.39
CA ALA A 16 3.55 3.32 -12.52
C ALA A 16 4.48 4.12 -13.45
N ALA A 17 4.60 5.43 -13.24
CA ALA A 17 5.60 6.27 -13.92
C ALA A 17 7.04 6.01 -13.45
N ASN A 18 7.21 5.36 -12.29
CA ASN A 18 8.53 4.94 -11.82
C ASN A 18 9.02 3.70 -12.57
N ALA A 19 10.34 3.49 -12.59
CA ALA A 19 10.92 2.27 -13.15
C ALA A 19 10.30 1.02 -12.51
N LEU A 20 9.70 0.18 -13.36
CA LEU A 20 9.04 -1.05 -12.95
C LEU A 20 10.07 -2.08 -12.48
N TRP A 21 9.68 -2.82 -11.45
CA TRP A 21 10.42 -3.98 -10.96
C TRP A 21 9.77 -5.26 -11.49
N SER A 22 10.54 -6.34 -11.53
CA SER A 22 10.06 -7.63 -12.05
C SER A 22 8.88 -8.22 -11.27
N GLN A 23 8.63 -7.76 -10.04
CA GLN A 23 7.56 -8.21 -9.16
C GLN A 23 6.48 -7.14 -8.93
N ASP A 24 6.52 -6.04 -9.68
CA ASP A 24 5.46 -5.02 -9.59
C ASP A 24 4.17 -5.56 -10.20
N THR A 25 3.05 -5.37 -9.50
CA THR A 25 1.72 -5.76 -9.95
C THR A 25 0.86 -4.51 -10.18
N PRO A 26 0.29 -4.30 -11.38
CA PRO A 26 -0.57 -3.14 -11.64
C PRO A 26 -1.81 -3.12 -10.74
N ILE A 27 -2.17 -1.93 -10.26
CA ILE A 27 -3.47 -1.68 -9.61
C ILE A 27 -4.48 -1.35 -10.72
N THR A 28 -5.51 -2.17 -10.85
CA THR A 28 -6.48 -2.09 -11.95
C THR A 28 -7.70 -1.22 -11.64
N ASP A 29 -8.19 -1.26 -10.40
CA ASP A 29 -9.31 -0.43 -9.93
C ASP A 29 -8.82 0.79 -9.14
N LEU A 30 -8.48 1.86 -9.87
CA LEU A 30 -7.93 3.07 -9.28
C LEU A 30 -8.96 3.81 -8.41
N ASP A 31 -10.22 3.83 -8.83
CA ASP A 31 -11.29 4.53 -8.13
C ASP A 31 -11.58 3.87 -6.78
N ALA A 32 -11.72 2.55 -6.72
CA ALA A 32 -11.89 1.83 -5.45
C ALA A 32 -10.68 1.96 -4.52
N CYS A 33 -9.48 2.14 -5.09
CA CYS A 33 -8.25 2.38 -4.34
C CYS A 33 -8.07 3.86 -3.91
N GLY A 34 -8.88 4.77 -4.42
CA GLY A 34 -8.75 6.22 -4.19
C GLY A 34 -7.45 6.78 -4.78
N LEU A 35 -7.05 6.30 -5.95
CA LEU A 35 -5.83 6.69 -6.65
C LEU A 35 -6.16 7.53 -7.88
N SER A 36 -5.49 8.68 -8.03
CA SER A 36 -5.72 9.59 -9.16
C SER A 36 -4.85 9.31 -10.39
N ALA A 37 -3.98 8.29 -10.34
CA ALA A 37 -3.05 7.96 -11.40
C ALA A 37 -2.67 6.47 -11.39
N PRO A 38 -2.29 5.90 -12.55
CA PRO A 38 -1.82 4.52 -12.64
C PRO A 38 -0.71 4.23 -11.63
N SER A 39 -0.87 3.14 -10.89
CA SER A 39 0.00 2.76 -9.78
C SER A 39 0.22 1.26 -9.77
N VAL A 40 1.32 0.83 -9.16
CA VAL A 40 1.69 -0.58 -8.99
C VAL A 40 1.92 -0.90 -7.52
N ILE A 41 1.55 -2.11 -7.11
CA ILE A 41 1.99 -2.69 -5.84
C ILE A 41 3.39 -3.24 -6.06
N ARG A 42 4.30 -2.91 -5.16
CA ARG A 42 5.66 -3.42 -5.12
C ARG A 42 5.80 -4.33 -3.91
N MET A 43 6.31 -5.54 -4.11
CA MET A 43 6.56 -6.53 -3.05
C MET A 43 7.75 -6.17 -2.13
N LYS A 44 7.83 -4.91 -1.70
CA LYS A 44 8.70 -4.41 -0.65
C LYS A 44 7.90 -4.43 0.65
N LEU A 45 7.96 -5.56 1.35
CA LEU A 45 7.25 -5.78 2.60
C LEU A 45 8.03 -5.21 3.79
N PHE A 46 7.31 -4.60 4.73
CA PHE A 46 7.86 -4.07 5.97
C PHE A 46 6.82 -4.12 7.08
N THR A 47 7.25 -3.93 8.32
CA THR A 47 6.36 -3.76 9.48
C THR A 47 6.26 -2.30 9.88
N LEU A 48 5.05 -1.85 10.22
CA LEU A 48 4.79 -0.49 10.69
C LEU A 48 3.93 -0.55 11.96
N ASP A 49 4.25 0.27 12.95
CA ASP A 49 3.37 0.44 14.11
C ASP A 49 2.07 1.11 13.66
N HIS A 50 0.92 0.57 14.06
CA HIS A 50 -0.40 1.06 13.64
C HIS A 50 -0.61 2.56 13.92
N ARG A 51 0.09 3.13 14.90
CA ARG A 51 0.03 4.56 15.24
C ARG A 51 0.53 5.47 14.12
N PHE A 52 1.29 4.94 13.16
CA PHE A 52 1.73 5.69 11.99
C PHE A 52 0.71 5.69 10.83
N VAL A 53 -0.40 4.94 10.95
CA VAL A 53 -1.45 4.95 9.92
C VAL A 53 -2.34 6.18 10.08
N LEU A 54 -2.30 7.07 9.09
CA LEU A 54 -3.06 8.33 9.12
C LEU A 54 -4.52 8.16 8.69
N ARG A 55 -4.76 7.35 7.64
CA ARG A 55 -6.09 7.09 7.06
C ARG A 55 -6.05 5.90 6.11
N THR A 56 -7.22 5.36 5.81
CA THR A 56 -7.44 4.46 4.67
C THR A 56 -7.83 5.29 3.43
N SER A 57 -7.21 5.02 2.28
CA SER A 57 -7.51 5.72 1.02
C SER A 57 -8.53 4.99 0.14
N GLY A 58 -8.62 3.67 0.29
CA GLY A 58 -9.46 2.79 -0.53
C GLY A 58 -9.15 1.33 -0.24
N ARG A 59 -9.53 0.43 -1.16
CA ARG A 59 -9.32 -1.00 -1.03
C ARG A 59 -8.98 -1.62 -2.39
N LEU A 60 -8.05 -2.57 -2.39
CA LEU A 60 -7.79 -3.42 -3.56
C LEU A 60 -9.01 -4.28 -3.88
N SER A 61 -9.39 -4.34 -5.15
CA SER A 61 -10.33 -5.32 -5.69
C SER A 61 -9.58 -6.61 -6.09
N GLY A 62 -10.29 -7.74 -6.05
CA GLY A 62 -9.81 -9.01 -6.60
C GLY A 62 -10.14 -9.14 -8.08
#